data_AF-A0A4P7MXA6-F1
#
_entry.id   AF-A0A4P7MXA6-F1
#
_cell.length_a   1.000
_cell.length_b   1.000
_cell.length_c   1.000
_cell.angle_alpha   90.00
_cell.angle_beta   90.00
_cell.angle_gamma   90.00
#
_symmetry.space_group_name_H-M   'P 1'
#
loop_
_entity.id
_entity.type
_entity.pdbx_description
1 polymer ?
#
loop_
_entity_poly.entity_id
_entity_poly.type
_entity_poly.pdbx_seq_one_letter_code
_entity_poly.pdbx_strand_id
1 'polypeptide(L)'
;MRLVWLLLVTGVYASPTTPWVRRDKGWNDIACSDPYITDAKVTANLRWKAADTNISWKEALVAWRNYTPGDGEVRLKFPAFISDFYGGPEGWNCQDPVNTPCSTTVKCEDTKHPAGFLLLNSFSRLHNVYQKYHEALQDAQINIQTSMASFVDVFAPQIKERDDTALVKTLLDVLQLCMGVASAGTWNIVIKNAQIFATAAYLSFAKDSFNSVISSSLALTKDNLKPAKDAASVQNNLTSAMGTLFDYWKKTQSDYLSEIFSGSNQTTIDMLESLIRDGMMNMVPSDVNLSEVTDIIQSITFGQMIQIAWADAPAGFTPFVLKTGEACSDTMPKTLDPYMDQETHEKTGVCWLGNQFYVLTVGSHNVHVKTNTPGLPLLPHSDRPFQRLSGGTHDVLNGTHWGGITLDDIVISSYSGYLNNGNRNGYNITMDDSQGAVDQLMFARGVQTPGCAMILGGREIVTRQSVRNLLDVGHHHHQQQQQQPCGVDLTLGQVLERTSTATIDFENSKRQAAKTSSLPFDNTTHAIKIPPGAHVVDFNELVQPWRFGVGISAGVV
;
A
#
# COMPACT_ATOMS: atom_id res chain seq x y z
N MET A 1 14.97 30.60 65.36
CA MET A 1 15.63 29.39 65.89
C MET A 1 14.64 28.23 65.88
N ARG A 2 14.74 27.34 64.89
CA ARG A 2 14.36 25.92 64.94
C ARG A 2 14.68 25.30 63.57
N LEU A 3 15.77 24.53 63.58
CA LEU A 3 16.30 23.74 62.48
C LEU A 3 15.40 22.52 62.24
N VAL A 4 15.01 22.28 60.99
CA VAL A 4 14.34 21.06 60.54
C VAL A 4 15.42 20.03 60.19
N TRP A 5 15.30 18.84 60.79
CA TRP A 5 16.19 17.71 60.55
C TRP A 5 15.87 17.05 59.20
N LEU A 6 16.88 16.95 58.34
CA LEU A 6 16.89 16.11 57.14
C LEU A 6 17.12 14.64 57.54
N LEU A 7 16.12 13.79 57.29
CA LEU A 7 16.30 12.33 57.28
C LEU A 7 16.69 11.89 55.87
N LEU A 8 17.96 11.52 55.71
CA LEU A 8 18.47 10.78 54.56
C LEU A 8 17.93 9.34 54.61
N VAL A 9 16.90 9.05 53.81
CA VAL A 9 16.51 7.67 53.50
C VAL A 9 17.47 7.19 52.41
N THR A 10 18.43 6.36 52.78
CA THR A 10 19.19 5.55 51.82
C THR A 10 18.24 4.50 51.24
N GLY A 11 17.58 4.84 50.13
CA GLY A 11 16.93 3.86 49.27
C GLY A 11 18.01 3.00 48.62
N VAL A 12 18.16 1.77 49.10
CA VAL A 12 18.86 0.73 48.35
C VAL A 12 18.04 0.50 47.09
N TYR A 13 18.47 1.10 45.97
CA TYR A 13 18.04 0.66 44.65
C TYR A 13 18.61 -0.74 44.47
N ALA A 14 17.80 -1.76 44.76
CA ALA A 14 18.01 -3.06 44.16
C ALA A 14 17.79 -2.87 42.66
N SER A 15 18.89 -2.71 41.91
CA SER A 15 18.87 -2.97 40.47
C SER A 15 18.20 -4.32 40.27
N PRO A 16 17.24 -4.47 39.33
CA PRO A 16 16.76 -5.80 38.98
C PRO A 16 18.00 -6.58 38.53
N THR A 17 18.38 -7.59 39.32
CA THR A 17 19.47 -8.48 38.96
C THR A 17 19.05 -9.18 37.68
N THR A 18 19.50 -8.67 36.54
CA THR A 18 19.64 -9.47 35.33
C THR A 18 20.41 -10.71 35.76
N PRO A 19 19.84 -11.93 35.68
CA PRO A 19 20.61 -13.12 35.91
C PRO A 19 21.67 -13.14 34.80
N TRP A 20 22.90 -12.80 35.16
CA TRP A 20 24.07 -13.11 34.36
C TRP A 20 24.18 -14.63 34.38
N VAL A 21 23.50 -15.29 33.44
CA VAL A 21 23.71 -16.71 33.16
C VAL A 21 25.10 -16.82 32.54
N ARG A 22 26.12 -16.85 33.40
CA ARG A 22 27.47 -17.26 33.04
C ARG A 22 27.39 -18.78 32.84
N ARG A 23 27.53 -19.24 31.60
CA ARG A 23 27.41 -20.67 31.27
C ARG A 23 28.78 -21.21 30.90
N ASP A 24 29.27 -22.12 31.74
CA ASP A 24 30.45 -22.95 31.48
C ASP A 24 30.11 -24.17 30.58
N LYS A 25 28.86 -24.25 30.07
CA LYS A 25 28.30 -25.35 29.28
C LYS A 25 27.88 -24.87 27.90
N GLY A 26 28.15 -25.67 26.87
CA GLY A 26 27.74 -25.37 25.50
C GLY A 26 26.23 -25.55 25.31
N TRP A 27 25.68 -25.03 24.22
CA TRP A 27 24.24 -25.15 23.93
C TRP A 27 23.77 -26.62 23.81
N ASN A 28 24.69 -27.53 23.45
CA ASN A 28 24.47 -28.97 23.39
C ASN A 28 24.22 -29.63 24.76
N ASP A 29 24.69 -29.02 25.86
CA ASP A 29 24.57 -29.58 27.20
C ASP A 29 23.30 -29.12 27.93
N ILE A 30 22.45 -28.33 27.26
CA ILE A 30 21.20 -27.80 27.81
C ILE A 30 20.10 -28.84 27.63
N ALA A 31 19.35 -29.11 28.70
CA ALA A 31 18.29 -30.12 28.70
C ALA A 31 16.89 -29.49 28.64
N CYS A 32 15.94 -30.21 28.03
CA CYS A 32 14.53 -29.84 28.00
C CYS A 32 13.84 -29.86 29.38
N SER A 33 14.48 -30.44 30.39
CA SER A 33 14.00 -30.42 31.78
C SER A 33 14.14 -29.04 32.45
N ASP A 34 14.83 -28.08 31.82
CA ASP A 34 14.92 -26.71 32.35
C ASP A 34 13.54 -26.02 32.25
N PRO A 35 12.88 -25.72 33.39
CA PRO A 35 11.57 -25.08 33.38
C PRO A 35 11.61 -23.69 32.76
N TYR A 36 12.76 -23.01 32.74
CA TYR A 36 12.91 -21.72 32.09
C TYR A 36 12.84 -21.79 30.56
N ILE A 37 12.94 -23.00 30.00
CA ILE A 37 12.83 -23.28 28.56
C ILE A 37 11.46 -23.85 28.23
N THR A 38 10.92 -24.77 29.03
CA THR A 38 9.68 -25.50 28.70
C THR A 38 8.41 -24.95 29.33
N ASP A 39 8.48 -24.04 30.31
CA ASP A 39 7.29 -23.35 30.83
C ASP A 39 6.76 -22.34 29.80
N ALA A 40 5.51 -22.52 29.36
CA ALA A 40 4.83 -21.66 28.40
C ALA A 40 4.58 -20.23 28.90
N LYS A 41 4.71 -19.99 30.21
CA LYS A 41 4.58 -18.65 30.83
C LYS A 41 5.84 -17.81 30.69
N VAL A 42 6.98 -18.43 30.39
CA VAL A 42 8.25 -17.71 30.18
C VAL A 42 8.23 -17.12 28.78
N THR A 43 8.58 -15.84 28.66
CA THR A 43 8.58 -15.13 27.38
C THR A 43 9.58 -15.76 26.40
N ALA A 44 9.25 -15.74 25.11
CA ALA A 44 10.01 -16.47 24.09
C ALA A 44 11.49 -16.09 24.02
N ASN A 45 11.82 -14.81 24.25
CA ASN A 45 13.19 -14.32 24.29
C ASN A 45 14.02 -14.87 25.45
N LEU A 46 13.39 -15.08 26.60
CA LEU A 46 14.05 -15.64 27.77
C LEU A 46 14.30 -17.13 27.55
N ARG A 47 13.34 -17.85 26.95
CA ARG A 47 13.51 -19.24 26.51
C ARG A 47 14.62 -19.37 25.46
N TRP A 48 14.62 -18.50 24.46
CA TRP A 48 15.62 -18.44 23.38
C TRP A 48 17.03 -18.20 23.92
N LYS A 49 17.17 -17.22 24.81
CA LYS A 49 18.44 -16.96 25.50
C LYS A 49 18.84 -18.16 26.35
N ALA A 50 17.92 -18.75 27.11
CA ALA A 50 18.21 -19.89 27.98
C ALA A 50 18.52 -21.19 27.25
N ALA A 51 18.06 -21.37 26.01
CA ALA A 51 18.48 -22.46 25.14
C ALA A 51 19.78 -22.17 24.36
N ASP A 52 20.35 -20.96 24.52
CA ASP A 52 21.52 -20.48 23.78
C ASP A 52 21.35 -20.60 22.26
N THR A 53 20.13 -20.32 21.80
CA THR A 53 19.69 -20.55 20.43
C THR A 53 20.47 -19.72 19.41
N ASN A 54 20.98 -18.54 19.79
CA ASN A 54 21.79 -17.70 18.89
C ASN A 54 23.13 -18.37 18.51
N ILE A 55 23.80 -19.02 19.46
CA ILE A 55 25.06 -19.73 19.18
C ILE A 55 24.74 -20.99 18.39
N SER A 56 23.74 -21.75 18.84
CA SER A 56 23.29 -22.96 18.16
C SER A 56 22.89 -22.71 16.69
N TRP A 57 22.16 -21.64 16.41
CA TRP A 57 21.76 -21.26 15.05
C TRP A 57 22.96 -20.96 14.14
N LYS A 58 23.97 -20.25 14.65
CA LYS A 58 25.20 -19.98 13.90
C LYS A 58 25.94 -21.27 13.55
N GLU A 59 26.01 -22.21 14.48
CA GLU A 59 26.61 -23.52 14.23
C GLU A 59 25.82 -24.34 13.19
N ALA A 60 24.49 -24.32 13.26
CA ALA A 60 23.62 -24.95 12.26
C ALA A 60 23.83 -24.36 10.86
N LEU A 61 23.98 -23.03 10.75
CA LEU A 61 24.28 -22.36 9.48
C LEU A 61 25.68 -22.73 8.94
N VAL A 62 26.68 -22.87 9.81
CA VAL A 62 28.01 -23.36 9.41
C VAL A 62 27.93 -24.80 8.91
N ALA A 63 27.16 -25.65 9.60
CA ALA A 63 26.94 -27.03 9.17
C ALA A 63 26.23 -27.09 7.81
N TRP A 64 25.21 -26.25 7.57
CA TRP A 64 24.52 -26.14 6.29
C TRP A 64 25.46 -25.73 5.15
N ARG A 65 26.32 -24.73 5.38
CA ARG A 65 27.27 -24.26 4.35
C ARG A 65 28.28 -25.33 3.95
N ASN A 66 28.64 -26.20 4.89
CA ASN A 66 29.57 -27.31 4.68
C ASN A 66 28.86 -28.62 4.28
N TYR A 67 27.51 -28.60 4.19
CA TYR A 67 26.73 -29.79 3.92
C TYR A 67 26.95 -30.29 2.49
N THR A 68 27.53 -31.49 2.41
CA THR A 68 27.66 -32.27 1.19
C THR A 68 27.03 -33.64 1.45
N PRO A 69 26.05 -34.08 0.64
CA PRO A 69 25.47 -35.41 0.81
C PRO A 69 26.52 -36.48 0.55
N GLY A 70 26.50 -37.56 1.33
CA GLY A 70 27.34 -38.72 1.11
C GLY A 70 26.91 -39.54 -0.12
N ASP A 71 27.70 -40.56 -0.45
CA ASP A 71 27.39 -41.47 -1.56
C ASP A 71 26.06 -42.19 -1.32
N GLY A 72 25.10 -41.96 -2.22
CA GLY A 72 23.75 -42.54 -2.14
C GLY A 72 22.77 -41.76 -1.26
N GLU A 73 23.17 -40.62 -0.68
CA GLU A 73 22.30 -39.76 0.12
C GLU A 73 21.60 -38.69 -0.73
N VAL A 74 20.36 -38.37 -0.37
CA VAL A 74 19.62 -37.26 -0.99
C VAL A 74 20.00 -35.96 -0.29
N ARG A 75 20.34 -34.92 -1.07
CA ARG A 75 20.57 -33.59 -0.51
C ARG A 75 19.28 -33.04 0.10
N LEU A 76 19.26 -32.88 1.41
CA LEU A 76 18.15 -32.24 2.11
C LEU A 76 18.03 -30.76 1.70
N LYS A 77 16.79 -30.29 1.57
CA LYS A 77 16.49 -28.85 1.51
C LYS A 77 16.79 -28.20 2.85
N PHE A 78 17.04 -26.89 2.86
CA PHE A 78 17.47 -26.17 4.06
C PHE A 78 16.59 -26.43 5.30
N PRO A 79 15.24 -26.32 5.26
CA PRO A 79 14.44 -26.56 6.48
C PRO A 79 14.50 -28.02 6.95
N ALA A 80 14.57 -28.98 6.02
CA ALA A 80 14.72 -30.40 6.35
C ALA A 80 16.09 -30.68 6.96
N PHE A 81 17.14 -30.05 6.43
CA PHE A 81 18.49 -30.13 7.00
C PHE A 81 18.54 -29.55 8.42
N ILE A 82 17.93 -28.38 8.65
CA ILE A 82 17.88 -27.78 10.00
C ILE A 82 17.09 -28.68 10.96
N SER A 83 15.99 -29.28 10.51
CA SER A 83 15.26 -30.29 11.30
C SER A 83 16.17 -31.47 11.68
N ASP A 84 16.84 -32.07 10.71
CA ASP A 84 17.75 -33.21 10.91
C ASP A 84 18.94 -32.88 11.84
N PHE A 85 19.54 -31.69 11.66
CA PHE A 85 20.63 -31.19 12.52
C PHE A 85 20.24 -31.23 14.00
N TYR A 86 19.01 -30.79 14.31
CA TYR A 86 18.46 -30.81 15.67
C TYR A 86 17.81 -32.13 16.07
N GLY A 87 17.79 -33.14 15.19
CA GLY A 87 17.07 -34.39 15.38
C GLY A 87 15.55 -34.21 15.48
N GLY A 88 15.04 -33.16 14.86
CA GLY A 88 13.62 -32.98 14.62
C GLY A 88 13.09 -33.93 13.54
N PRO A 89 11.81 -33.82 13.19
CA PRO A 89 11.17 -34.87 12.41
C PRO A 89 11.40 -34.69 10.89
N GLU A 90 11.08 -35.72 10.12
CA GLU A 90 11.37 -35.78 8.67
C GLU A 90 10.34 -35.03 7.81
N GLY A 91 10.71 -34.68 6.58
CA GLY A 91 9.78 -34.07 5.62
C GLY A 91 9.49 -32.57 5.85
N TRP A 92 10.29 -31.89 6.68
CA TRP A 92 10.20 -30.44 6.93
C TRP A 92 10.53 -29.65 5.66
N ASN A 93 9.53 -29.31 4.86
CA ASN A 93 9.70 -28.49 3.66
C ASN A 93 8.95 -27.16 3.80
N CYS A 94 9.50 -26.27 4.63
CA CYS A 94 8.92 -24.94 4.88
C CYS A 94 8.99 -23.99 3.68
N GLN A 95 9.63 -24.40 2.57
CA GLN A 95 9.61 -23.65 1.30
C GLN A 95 8.26 -23.77 0.57
N ASP A 96 7.47 -24.80 0.88
CA ASP A 96 6.20 -25.08 0.22
C ASP A 96 5.04 -24.68 1.13
N PRO A 97 4.21 -23.70 0.74
CA PRO A 97 3.13 -23.19 1.59
C PRO A 97 2.06 -24.24 1.91
N VAL A 98 1.95 -25.34 1.16
CA VAL A 98 0.98 -26.42 1.46
C VAL A 98 1.59 -27.61 2.21
N ASN A 99 2.87 -27.52 2.62
CA ASN A 99 3.54 -28.59 3.35
C ASN A 99 3.02 -28.72 4.79
N THR A 100 2.14 -29.70 5.01
CA THR A 100 1.56 -29.98 6.34
C THR A 100 2.60 -30.32 7.43
N PRO A 101 3.69 -31.07 7.17
CA PRO A 101 4.71 -31.33 8.20
C PRO A 101 5.32 -30.06 8.81
N CYS A 102 5.70 -29.07 8.00
CA CYS A 102 6.24 -27.82 8.53
C CYS A 102 5.19 -27.00 9.32
N SER A 103 3.90 -27.20 9.09
CA SER A 103 2.82 -26.55 9.86
C SER A 103 2.65 -27.09 11.29
N THR A 104 3.38 -28.14 11.68
CA THR A 104 3.23 -28.81 12.98
C THR A 104 4.13 -28.22 14.07
N THR A 105 3.63 -28.26 15.32
CA THR A 105 4.41 -27.83 16.49
C THR A 105 5.28 -28.98 16.98
N VAL A 106 6.57 -28.71 17.13
CA VAL A 106 7.56 -29.66 17.67
C VAL A 106 7.62 -29.51 19.19
N LYS A 107 7.75 -30.58 19.96
CA LYS A 107 8.02 -30.48 21.40
C LYS A 107 9.52 -30.52 21.69
N CYS A 108 9.92 -30.05 22.87
CA CYS A 108 11.32 -30.07 23.28
C CYS A 108 11.89 -31.50 23.28
N GLU A 109 11.12 -32.46 23.80
CA GLU A 109 11.49 -33.89 23.86
C GLU A 109 11.66 -34.54 22.48
N ASP A 110 11.08 -33.95 21.42
CA ASP A 110 11.17 -34.43 20.04
C ASP A 110 12.44 -33.92 19.33
N THR A 111 13.35 -33.25 20.06
CA THR A 111 14.61 -32.70 19.52
C THR A 111 15.78 -33.10 20.40
N LYS A 112 16.98 -33.20 19.80
CA LYS A 112 18.22 -33.51 20.54
C LYS A 112 18.56 -32.43 21.57
N HIS A 113 18.26 -31.16 21.25
CA HIS A 113 18.59 -30.00 22.06
C HIS A 113 17.46 -28.97 22.04
N PRO A 114 17.20 -28.25 23.15
CA PRO A 114 16.09 -27.31 23.23
C PRO A 114 16.13 -26.15 22.23
N ALA A 115 17.32 -25.80 21.73
CA ALA A 115 17.47 -24.80 20.67
C ALA A 115 16.72 -25.21 19.39
N GLY A 116 16.73 -26.50 19.06
CA GLY A 116 16.01 -27.06 17.92
C GLY A 116 14.51 -26.88 18.05
N PHE A 117 13.95 -27.16 19.23
CA PHE A 117 12.54 -26.93 19.52
C PHE A 117 12.11 -25.48 19.29
N LEU A 118 12.91 -24.50 19.72
CA LEU A 118 12.58 -23.08 19.51
C LEU A 118 12.76 -22.64 18.06
N LEU A 119 13.75 -23.16 17.35
CA LEU A 119 14.01 -22.84 15.94
C LEU A 119 12.96 -23.45 15.00
N LEU A 120 12.67 -24.74 15.16
CA LEU A 120 11.71 -25.45 14.33
C LEU A 120 10.28 -24.92 14.52
N ASN A 121 9.92 -24.53 15.75
CA ASN A 121 8.65 -23.85 15.98
C ASN A 121 8.63 -22.44 15.38
N SER A 122 9.73 -21.67 15.42
CA SER A 122 9.81 -20.40 14.69
C SER A 122 9.60 -20.59 13.18
N PHE A 123 10.18 -21.64 12.60
CA PHE A 123 10.00 -21.99 11.18
C PHE A 123 8.54 -22.35 10.88
N SER A 124 7.95 -23.21 11.72
CA SER A 124 6.57 -23.63 11.60
C SER A 124 5.59 -22.46 11.69
N ARG A 125 5.82 -21.53 12.62
CA ARG A 125 4.98 -20.33 12.80
C ARG A 125 5.08 -19.40 11.60
N LEU A 126 6.27 -19.17 11.07
CA LEU A 126 6.46 -18.37 9.86
C LEU A 126 5.79 -19.04 8.65
N HIS A 127 5.98 -20.35 8.49
CA HIS A 127 5.33 -21.14 7.44
C HIS A 127 3.80 -21.06 7.53
N ASN A 128 3.23 -21.22 8.73
CA ASN A 128 1.78 -21.13 8.95
C ASN A 128 1.21 -19.75 8.57
N VAL A 129 1.94 -18.66 8.80
CA VAL A 129 1.51 -17.32 8.32
C VAL A 129 1.36 -17.32 6.80
N TYR A 130 2.34 -17.84 6.07
CA TYR A 130 2.30 -17.89 4.60
C TYR A 130 1.29 -18.90 4.06
N GLN A 131 1.12 -20.04 4.72
CA GLN A 131 0.06 -20.99 4.38
C GLN A 131 -1.31 -20.33 4.51
N LYS A 132 -1.58 -19.69 5.65
CA LYS A 132 -2.86 -19.02 5.90
C LYS A 132 -3.09 -17.82 4.97
N TYR A 133 -2.02 -17.11 4.59
CA TYR A 133 -2.11 -16.07 3.58
C TYR A 133 -2.43 -16.65 2.19
N HIS A 134 -1.83 -17.78 1.82
CA HIS A 134 -2.12 -18.47 0.56
C HIS A 134 -3.59 -18.95 0.50
N GLU A 135 -4.10 -19.52 1.59
CA GLU A 135 -5.52 -19.90 1.73
C GLU A 135 -6.43 -18.66 1.59
N ALA A 136 -6.12 -17.56 2.29
CA ALA A 136 -6.88 -16.31 2.21
C ALA A 136 -6.90 -15.71 0.79
N LEU A 137 -5.78 -15.79 0.06
CA LEU A 137 -5.71 -15.36 -1.35
C LEU A 137 -6.62 -16.19 -2.25
N GLN A 138 -6.67 -17.51 -2.02
CA GLN A 138 -7.55 -18.41 -2.76
C GLN A 138 -9.02 -18.09 -2.50
N ASP A 139 -9.40 -17.86 -1.24
CA ASP A 139 -10.76 -17.51 -0.87
C ASP A 139 -11.17 -16.14 -1.45
N ALA A 140 -10.29 -15.13 -1.35
CA ALA A 140 -10.52 -13.81 -1.92
C ALA A 140 -10.70 -13.86 -3.44
N GLN A 141 -9.87 -14.64 -4.15
CA GLN A 141 -9.99 -14.86 -5.59
C GLN A 141 -11.37 -15.38 -5.96
N ILE A 142 -11.85 -16.42 -5.28
CA ILE A 142 -13.16 -17.04 -5.52
C ILE A 142 -14.29 -16.02 -5.30
N ASN A 143 -14.23 -15.27 -4.19
CA ASN A 143 -15.25 -14.27 -3.84
C ASN A 143 -15.32 -13.12 -4.85
N ILE A 144 -14.16 -12.60 -5.27
CA ILE A 144 -14.05 -11.52 -6.26
C ILE A 144 -14.56 -11.98 -7.63
N GLN A 145 -14.15 -13.17 -8.08
CA GLN A 145 -14.59 -13.73 -9.36
C GLN A 145 -16.10 -13.95 -9.40
N THR A 146 -16.69 -14.41 -8.30
CA THR A 146 -18.15 -14.64 -8.20
C THR A 146 -18.95 -13.34 -8.27
N SER A 147 -18.40 -12.23 -7.76
CA SER A 147 -19.07 -10.93 -7.71
C SER A 147 -18.83 -10.06 -8.96
N MET A 148 -17.95 -10.50 -9.87
CA MET A 148 -17.46 -9.69 -10.98
C MET A 148 -18.56 -9.22 -11.94
N ALA A 149 -19.51 -10.09 -12.28
CA ALA A 149 -20.61 -9.71 -13.18
C ALA A 149 -21.48 -8.60 -12.56
N SER A 150 -21.86 -8.76 -11.28
CA SER A 150 -22.62 -7.74 -10.56
C SER A 150 -21.81 -6.45 -10.37
N PHE A 151 -20.49 -6.55 -10.21
CA PHE A 151 -19.61 -5.39 -10.12
C PHE A 151 -19.69 -4.53 -11.38
N VAL A 152 -19.54 -5.15 -12.55
CA VAL A 152 -19.61 -4.46 -13.84
C VAL A 152 -20.99 -3.81 -14.04
N ASP A 153 -22.06 -4.51 -13.65
CA ASP A 153 -23.43 -3.98 -13.73
C ASP A 153 -23.65 -2.72 -12.87
N VAL A 154 -22.99 -2.63 -11.72
CA VAL A 154 -23.20 -1.55 -10.74
C VAL A 154 -22.29 -0.35 -11.01
N PHE A 155 -21.00 -0.56 -11.24
CA PHE A 155 -20.01 0.52 -11.33
C PHE A 155 -19.65 0.89 -12.77
N ALA A 156 -19.83 -0.04 -13.70
CA ALA A 156 -19.47 0.10 -15.11
C ALA A 156 -20.61 -0.21 -16.12
N PRO A 157 -21.91 0.04 -15.84
CA PRO A 157 -22.99 -0.36 -16.75
C PRO A 157 -22.85 0.25 -18.15
N GLN A 158 -22.22 1.43 -18.24
CA GLN A 158 -21.93 2.16 -19.47
C GLN A 158 -20.81 1.57 -20.34
N ILE A 159 -20.04 0.60 -19.84
CA ILE A 159 -18.93 -0.05 -20.58
C ILE A 159 -19.42 -1.30 -21.33
N LYS A 160 -20.64 -1.79 -21.08
CA LYS A 160 -21.23 -3.00 -21.69
C LYS A 160 -21.25 -3.04 -23.23
N GLU A 161 -21.03 -1.91 -23.89
CA GLU A 161 -20.99 -1.81 -25.36
C GLU A 161 -19.57 -1.74 -25.96
N ARG A 162 -18.50 -1.77 -25.14
CA ARG A 162 -17.11 -1.67 -25.61
C ARG A 162 -16.26 -2.88 -25.23
N ASP A 163 -15.36 -3.21 -26.16
CA ASP A 163 -14.34 -4.24 -26.09
C ASP A 163 -13.63 -4.25 -24.71
N ASP A 164 -13.77 -5.35 -23.96
CA ASP A 164 -13.42 -5.53 -22.53
C ASP A 164 -11.91 -5.31 -22.22
N THR A 165 -11.09 -5.14 -23.25
CA THR A 165 -9.63 -5.12 -23.20
C THR A 165 -9.04 -3.91 -22.45
N ALA A 166 -9.73 -2.75 -22.44
CA ALA A 166 -9.22 -1.52 -21.82
C ALA A 166 -9.36 -1.52 -20.28
N LEU A 167 -10.51 -1.99 -19.78
CA LEU A 167 -10.78 -2.16 -18.34
C LEU A 167 -9.85 -3.23 -17.75
N VAL A 168 -9.71 -4.37 -18.45
CA VAL A 168 -8.78 -5.45 -18.06
C VAL A 168 -7.34 -4.92 -17.94
N LYS A 169 -6.83 -4.19 -18.94
CA LYS A 169 -5.46 -3.63 -18.91
C LYS A 169 -5.24 -2.62 -17.78
N THR A 170 -6.28 -1.87 -17.41
CA THR A 170 -6.19 -0.87 -16.33
C THR A 170 -6.26 -1.52 -14.95
N LEU A 171 -7.06 -2.58 -14.79
CA LEU A 171 -7.12 -3.37 -13.55
C LEU A 171 -5.80 -4.10 -13.25
N LEU A 172 -5.06 -4.49 -14.30
CA LEU A 172 -3.75 -5.13 -14.19
C LEU A 172 -2.68 -4.22 -13.54
N ASP A 173 -2.75 -2.91 -13.78
CA ASP A 173 -1.73 -1.95 -13.32
C ASP A 173 -1.78 -1.66 -11.81
N VAL A 174 -2.87 -2.01 -11.15
CA VAL A 174 -3.13 -1.63 -9.76
C VAL A 174 -2.87 -2.77 -8.76
N LEU A 175 -2.60 -3.97 -9.26
CA LEU A 175 -2.34 -5.14 -8.41
C LEU A 175 -1.07 -5.05 -7.58
N GLN A 176 -0.06 -4.28 -8.01
CA GLN A 176 1.12 -4.02 -7.18
C GLN A 176 0.75 -3.35 -5.85
N LEU A 177 -0.16 -2.37 -5.89
CA LEU A 177 -0.65 -1.70 -4.69
C LEU A 177 -1.46 -2.68 -3.83
N CYS A 178 -2.31 -3.50 -4.46
CA CYS A 178 -3.11 -4.51 -3.76
C CYS A 178 -2.23 -5.50 -2.99
N MET A 179 -1.16 -5.99 -3.60
CA MET A 179 -0.19 -6.91 -2.98
C MET A 179 0.52 -6.28 -1.78
N GLY A 180 0.93 -5.02 -1.89
CA GLY A 180 1.56 -4.27 -0.79
C GLY A 180 0.64 -4.06 0.40
N VAL A 181 -0.58 -3.59 0.15
CA VAL A 181 -1.59 -3.35 1.20
C VAL A 181 -1.99 -4.64 1.90
N ALA A 182 -2.24 -5.71 1.15
CA ALA A 182 -2.61 -7.00 1.70
C ALA A 182 -1.48 -7.66 2.50
N SER A 183 -0.23 -7.56 2.04
CA SER A 183 0.94 -8.03 2.80
C SER A 183 1.04 -7.32 4.14
N ALA A 184 0.91 -6.00 4.15
CA ALA A 184 1.00 -5.26 5.39
C ALA A 184 -0.21 -5.43 6.31
N GLY A 185 -1.40 -5.59 5.75
CA GLY A 185 -2.60 -5.99 6.48
C GLY A 185 -2.41 -7.34 7.18
N THR A 186 -1.82 -8.31 6.48
CA THR A 186 -1.46 -9.63 7.04
C THR A 186 -0.53 -9.47 8.23
N TRP A 187 0.58 -8.74 8.07
CA TRP A 187 1.53 -8.53 9.16
C TRP A 187 0.95 -7.72 10.32
N ASN A 188 0.04 -6.78 10.07
CA ASN A 188 -0.70 -6.08 11.11
C ASN A 188 -1.58 -7.03 11.93
N ILE A 189 -2.24 -8.01 11.30
CA ILE A 189 -3.02 -9.04 12.01
C ILE A 189 -2.11 -9.96 12.81
N VAL A 190 -1.01 -10.44 12.22
CA VAL A 190 0.00 -11.25 12.93
C VAL A 190 0.49 -10.52 14.17
N ILE A 191 0.81 -9.23 14.03
CA ILE A 191 1.26 -8.34 15.11
C ILE A 191 0.21 -8.20 16.20
N LYS A 192 -1.06 -7.93 15.85
CA LYS A 192 -2.15 -7.79 16.83
C LYS A 192 -2.40 -9.08 17.61
N ASN A 193 -2.34 -10.22 16.92
CA ASN A 193 -2.61 -11.53 17.50
C ASN A 193 -1.43 -12.09 18.29
N ALA A 194 -0.22 -11.63 17.99
CA ALA A 194 0.96 -12.06 18.69
C ALA A 194 1.12 -11.29 20.02
N GLN A 195 1.48 -12.01 21.08
CA GLN A 195 1.85 -11.39 22.36
C GLN A 195 3.18 -10.60 22.30
N ILE A 196 3.74 -10.45 21.09
CA ILE A 196 4.99 -9.74 20.77
C ILE A 196 5.00 -8.32 21.35
N PHE A 197 3.84 -7.66 21.43
CA PHE A 197 3.71 -6.28 21.94
C PHE A 197 3.31 -6.18 23.41
N ALA A 198 3.21 -7.29 24.15
CA ALA A 198 2.99 -7.25 25.60
C ALA A 198 4.17 -6.60 26.35
N THR A 199 5.32 -6.41 25.68
CA THR A 199 6.48 -5.72 26.23
C THR A 199 7.02 -4.70 25.22
N ALA A 200 7.23 -3.45 25.67
CA ALA A 200 7.73 -2.36 24.82
C ALA A 200 9.11 -2.65 24.18
N ALA A 201 9.87 -3.60 24.73
CA ALA A 201 11.19 -3.99 24.26
C ALA A 201 11.20 -4.61 22.85
N TYR A 202 10.11 -5.25 22.41
CA TYR A 202 10.03 -5.92 21.11
C TYR A 202 9.29 -5.11 20.05
N LEU A 203 8.61 -4.03 20.44
CA LEU A 203 7.72 -3.29 19.56
C LEU A 203 8.45 -2.68 18.35
N SER A 204 9.55 -1.96 18.59
CA SER A 204 10.32 -1.33 17.51
C SER A 204 10.94 -2.37 16.59
N PHE A 205 11.59 -3.38 17.17
CA PHE A 205 12.30 -4.38 16.38
C PHE A 205 11.36 -5.26 15.54
N ALA A 206 10.20 -5.66 16.10
CA ALA A 206 9.20 -6.41 15.35
C ALA A 206 8.70 -5.59 14.15
N LYS A 207 8.39 -4.31 14.36
CA LYS A 207 7.99 -3.40 13.27
C LYS A 207 9.06 -3.34 12.17
N ASP A 208 10.32 -3.15 12.52
CA ASP A 208 11.42 -3.07 11.55
C ASP A 208 11.55 -4.36 10.73
N SER A 209 11.46 -5.52 11.39
CA SER A 209 11.53 -6.82 10.73
C SER A 209 10.37 -7.03 9.76
N PHE A 210 9.15 -6.68 10.17
CA PHE A 210 7.97 -6.84 9.32
C PHE A 210 7.93 -5.82 8.17
N ASN A 211 8.38 -4.58 8.38
CA ASN A 211 8.53 -3.60 7.29
C ASN A 211 9.56 -4.08 6.26
N SER A 212 10.66 -4.68 6.71
CA SER A 212 11.65 -5.31 5.81
C SER A 212 11.06 -6.48 5.00
N VAL A 213 10.18 -7.28 5.59
CA VAL A 213 9.45 -8.33 4.86
C VAL A 213 8.47 -7.74 3.84
N ILE A 214 7.72 -6.72 4.22
CA ILE A 214 6.77 -6.05 3.31
C ILE A 214 7.52 -5.44 2.12
N SER A 215 8.65 -4.76 2.35
CA SER A 215 9.45 -4.16 1.28
C SER A 215 10.09 -5.22 0.37
N SER A 216 10.55 -6.34 0.92
CA SER A 216 11.07 -7.47 0.15
C SER A 216 9.99 -8.14 -0.70
N SER A 217 8.79 -8.31 -0.14
CA SER A 217 7.61 -8.83 -0.86
C SER A 217 7.21 -7.90 -2.02
N LEU A 218 7.30 -6.58 -1.82
CA LEU A 218 7.06 -5.58 -2.85
C LEU A 218 8.10 -5.61 -3.98
N ALA A 219 9.38 -5.83 -3.66
CA ALA A 219 10.43 -5.98 -4.67
C ALA A 219 10.16 -7.19 -5.57
N LEU A 220 9.88 -8.36 -4.98
CA LEU A 220 9.54 -9.57 -5.73
C LEU A 220 8.25 -9.44 -6.52
N THR A 221 7.29 -8.68 -6.00
CA THR A 221 6.07 -8.34 -6.75
C THR A 221 6.41 -7.59 -8.03
N LYS A 222 7.27 -6.57 -7.97
CA LYS A 222 7.70 -5.81 -9.17
C LYS A 222 8.35 -6.72 -10.20
N ASP A 223 9.19 -7.65 -9.77
CA ASP A 223 9.88 -8.60 -10.65
C ASP A 223 8.91 -9.55 -11.36
N ASN A 224 7.82 -9.94 -10.68
CA ASN A 224 6.81 -10.87 -11.21
C ASN A 224 5.64 -10.19 -11.92
N LEU A 225 5.46 -8.87 -11.76
CA LEU A 225 4.29 -8.14 -12.25
C LEU A 225 4.23 -8.10 -13.78
N LYS A 226 5.36 -7.87 -14.46
CA LYS A 226 5.39 -7.79 -15.93
C LYS A 226 4.98 -9.11 -16.58
N PRO A 227 5.57 -10.28 -16.22
CA PRO A 227 5.09 -11.57 -16.71
C PRO A 227 3.60 -11.83 -16.41
N ALA A 228 3.14 -11.46 -15.21
CA ALA A 228 1.73 -11.62 -14.83
C ALA A 228 0.80 -10.78 -15.71
N LYS A 229 1.17 -9.52 -15.95
CA LYS A 229 0.42 -8.59 -16.81
C LYS A 229 0.36 -9.10 -18.24
N ASP A 230 1.49 -9.55 -18.79
CA ASP A 230 1.55 -10.09 -20.14
C ASP A 230 0.62 -11.32 -20.28
N ALA A 231 0.68 -12.27 -19.32
CA ALA A 231 -0.15 -13.47 -19.30
C ALA A 231 -1.65 -13.20 -19.09
N ALA A 232 -2.00 -12.16 -18.33
CA ALA A 232 -3.39 -11.79 -18.10
C ALA A 232 -3.97 -10.94 -19.24
N SER A 233 -3.14 -10.14 -19.94
CA SER A 233 -3.57 -9.30 -21.05
C SER A 233 -4.04 -10.06 -22.29
N VAL A 234 -3.69 -11.35 -22.39
CA VAL A 234 -4.13 -12.26 -23.47
C VAL A 234 -5.42 -13.00 -23.14
N GLN A 235 -6.01 -12.78 -21.95
CA GLN A 235 -7.26 -13.43 -21.56
C GLN A 235 -8.47 -12.73 -22.19
N ASN A 236 -9.46 -13.52 -22.61
CA ASN A 236 -10.63 -13.03 -23.37
C ASN A 236 -11.71 -12.37 -22.51
N ASN A 237 -11.65 -12.45 -21.19
CA ASN A 237 -12.60 -11.80 -20.28
C ASN A 237 -11.94 -11.45 -18.94
N LEU A 238 -12.58 -10.56 -18.20
CA LEU A 238 -12.09 -10.02 -16.94
C LEU A 238 -11.93 -11.08 -15.84
N THR A 239 -12.88 -12.02 -15.73
CA THR A 239 -12.82 -13.09 -14.72
C THR A 239 -11.59 -13.99 -14.92
N SER A 240 -11.30 -14.35 -16.16
CA SER A 240 -10.10 -15.11 -16.54
C SER A 240 -8.82 -14.32 -16.29
N ALA A 241 -8.78 -13.03 -16.65
CA ALA A 241 -7.64 -12.16 -16.38
C ALA A 241 -7.35 -12.06 -14.87
N MET A 242 -8.38 -11.84 -14.05
CA MET A 242 -8.27 -11.81 -12.60
C MET A 242 -7.81 -13.16 -12.02
N GLY A 243 -8.27 -14.27 -12.59
CA GLY A 243 -7.81 -15.60 -12.20
C GLY A 243 -6.30 -15.75 -12.38
N THR A 244 -5.81 -15.44 -13.59
CA THR A 244 -4.37 -15.45 -13.89
C THR A 244 -3.57 -14.57 -12.94
N LEU A 245 -4.08 -13.39 -12.59
CA LEU A 245 -3.38 -12.47 -11.69
C LEU A 245 -3.28 -12.99 -10.26
N PHE A 246 -4.36 -13.53 -9.72
CA PHE A 246 -4.34 -14.14 -8.40
C PHE A 246 -3.46 -15.40 -8.36
N ASP A 247 -3.40 -16.17 -9.46
CA ASP A 247 -2.46 -17.29 -9.59
C ASP A 247 -1.01 -16.81 -9.55
N TYR A 248 -0.70 -15.71 -10.24
CA TYR A 248 0.62 -15.07 -10.14
C TYR A 248 0.91 -14.52 -8.75
N TRP A 249 -0.06 -13.91 -8.08
CA TRP A 249 0.10 -13.42 -6.71
C TRP A 249 0.40 -14.58 -5.74
N LYS A 250 -0.38 -15.66 -5.78
CA LYS A 250 -0.11 -16.88 -4.99
C LYS A 250 1.26 -17.47 -5.31
N LYS A 251 1.68 -17.44 -6.57
CA LYS A 251 3.03 -17.85 -6.99
C LYS A 251 4.10 -16.95 -6.37
N THR A 252 3.95 -15.63 -6.42
CA THR A 252 4.90 -14.70 -5.80
C THR A 252 5.04 -14.94 -4.29
N GLN A 253 3.93 -15.23 -3.58
CA GLN A 253 4.00 -15.61 -2.17
C GLN A 253 4.77 -16.92 -1.95
N SER A 254 4.53 -17.91 -2.81
CA SER A 254 5.22 -19.21 -2.75
C SER A 254 6.71 -19.06 -3.06
N ASP A 255 7.06 -18.24 -4.06
CA ASP A 255 8.43 -17.95 -4.44
C ASP A 255 9.16 -17.19 -3.32
N TYR A 256 8.51 -16.24 -2.64
CA TYR A 256 9.08 -15.55 -1.47
C TYR A 256 9.36 -16.51 -0.31
N LEU A 257 8.37 -17.35 0.05
CA LEU A 257 8.53 -18.34 1.11
C LEU A 257 9.67 -19.31 0.78
N SER A 258 9.73 -19.77 -0.47
CA SER A 258 10.81 -20.61 -0.98
C SER A 258 12.17 -19.93 -0.89
N GLU A 259 12.25 -18.63 -1.18
CA GLU A 259 13.50 -17.86 -1.14
C GLU A 259 14.00 -17.65 0.30
N ILE A 260 13.11 -17.27 1.23
CA ILE A 260 13.44 -17.16 2.67
C ILE A 260 13.99 -18.48 3.20
N PHE A 261 13.34 -19.59 2.87
CA PHE A 261 13.72 -20.92 3.34
C PHE A 261 14.70 -21.62 2.40
N SER A 262 15.33 -20.91 1.46
CA SER A 262 16.31 -21.50 0.54
C SER A 262 17.64 -21.79 1.22
N GLY A 263 18.04 -20.96 2.20
CA GLY A 263 19.38 -20.96 2.78
C GLY A 263 20.49 -20.71 1.76
N SER A 264 20.18 -20.08 0.62
CA SER A 264 21.06 -20.02 -0.55
C SER A 264 22.11 -18.89 -0.48
N ASN A 265 21.79 -17.77 0.17
CA ASN A 265 22.65 -16.59 0.24
C ASN A 265 22.53 -15.87 1.59
N GLN A 266 23.48 -14.98 1.89
CA GLN A 266 23.50 -14.29 3.19
C GLN A 266 22.29 -13.37 3.38
N THR A 267 21.81 -12.70 2.32
CA THR A 267 20.66 -11.79 2.39
C THR A 267 19.39 -12.51 2.85
N THR A 268 19.09 -13.68 2.29
CA THR A 268 17.92 -14.49 2.66
C THR A 268 18.04 -15.08 4.06
N ILE A 269 19.26 -15.49 4.44
CA ILE A 269 19.54 -15.93 5.81
C ILE A 269 19.34 -14.78 6.80
N ASP A 270 19.79 -13.56 6.49
CA ASP A 270 19.62 -12.39 7.35
C ASP A 270 18.14 -12.01 7.48
N MET A 271 17.36 -12.10 6.39
CA MET A 271 15.91 -11.90 6.42
C MET A 271 15.23 -12.93 7.33
N LEU A 272 15.54 -14.23 7.17
CA LEU A 272 15.01 -15.28 8.02
C LEU A 272 15.42 -15.09 9.49
N GLU A 273 16.70 -14.76 9.73
CA GLU A 273 17.22 -14.49 11.06
C GLU A 273 16.48 -13.32 11.72
N SER A 274 16.19 -12.25 10.98
CA SER A 274 15.42 -11.12 11.50
C SER A 274 14.03 -11.52 11.98
N LEU A 275 13.37 -12.47 11.32
CA LEU A 275 12.03 -12.93 11.69
C LEU A 275 12.05 -13.87 12.90
N ILE A 276 13.04 -14.75 12.99
CA ILE A 276 13.09 -15.76 14.06
C ILE A 276 13.82 -15.26 15.32
N ARG A 277 14.53 -14.13 15.24
CA ARG A 277 15.39 -13.63 16.31
C ARG A 277 14.67 -13.53 17.65
N ASP A 278 15.38 -13.89 18.72
CA ASP A 278 14.88 -13.89 20.10
C ASP A 278 13.57 -14.69 20.27
N GLY A 279 13.31 -15.65 19.38
CA GLY A 279 12.10 -16.45 19.39
C GLY A 279 10.84 -15.64 19.10
N MET A 280 10.95 -14.52 18.39
CA MET A 280 9.81 -13.65 18.10
C MET A 280 8.65 -14.39 17.44
N MET A 281 8.93 -15.26 16.46
CA MET A 281 7.89 -16.07 15.83
C MET A 281 7.23 -17.08 16.77
N ASN A 282 7.89 -17.51 17.86
CA ASN A 282 7.27 -18.37 18.87
C ASN A 282 6.20 -17.65 19.70
N MET A 283 6.11 -16.32 19.62
CA MET A 283 5.03 -15.53 20.23
C MET A 283 3.80 -15.39 19.31
N VAL A 284 3.90 -15.84 18.06
CA VAL A 284 2.76 -15.93 17.14
C VAL A 284 1.97 -17.19 17.48
N PRO A 285 0.62 -17.12 17.58
CA PRO A 285 -0.21 -18.31 17.78
C PRO A 285 -0.02 -19.36 16.68
N SER A 286 -0.16 -20.64 17.03
CA SER A 286 -0.16 -21.76 16.06
C SER A 286 -1.25 -21.65 15.01
N ASP A 287 -2.37 -21.12 15.44
CA ASP A 287 -3.65 -21.03 14.75
C ASP A 287 -3.95 -19.57 14.42
N VAL A 288 -2.95 -18.85 13.91
CA VAL A 288 -3.13 -17.45 13.52
C VAL A 288 -4.33 -17.33 12.58
N ASN A 289 -5.37 -16.64 13.08
CA ASN A 289 -6.58 -16.43 12.31
C ASN A 289 -6.33 -15.29 11.32
N LEU A 290 -6.12 -15.64 10.05
CA LEU A 290 -5.98 -14.70 8.95
C LEU A 290 -7.26 -14.59 8.10
N SER A 291 -8.43 -14.96 8.62
CA SER A 291 -9.71 -14.76 7.90
C SER A 291 -9.93 -13.30 7.51
N GLU A 292 -9.52 -12.35 8.36
CA GLU A 292 -9.53 -10.91 8.06
C GLU A 292 -8.66 -10.53 6.85
N VAL A 293 -7.65 -11.34 6.49
CA VAL A 293 -6.81 -11.09 5.30
C VAL A 293 -7.63 -11.22 4.03
N THR A 294 -8.56 -12.17 3.98
CA THR A 294 -9.50 -12.32 2.86
C THR A 294 -10.33 -11.05 2.68
N ASP A 295 -10.78 -10.43 3.77
CA ASP A 295 -11.53 -9.18 3.73
C ASP A 295 -10.64 -8.02 3.28
N ILE A 296 -9.40 -7.93 3.76
CA ILE A 296 -8.43 -6.92 3.33
C ILE A 296 -8.16 -7.02 1.83
N ILE A 297 -7.91 -8.22 1.32
CA ILE A 297 -7.66 -8.46 -0.12
C ILE A 297 -8.89 -8.07 -0.94
N GLN A 298 -10.09 -8.46 -0.51
CA GLN A 298 -11.33 -8.09 -1.20
C GLN A 298 -11.53 -6.58 -1.18
N SER A 299 -11.39 -5.94 -0.02
CA SER A 299 -11.57 -4.51 0.18
C SER A 299 -10.61 -3.71 -0.70
N ILE A 300 -9.32 -4.05 -0.72
CA ILE A 300 -8.37 -3.32 -1.57
C ILE A 300 -8.63 -3.55 -3.06
N THR A 301 -8.94 -4.79 -3.44
CA THR A 301 -9.16 -5.12 -4.85
C THR A 301 -10.40 -4.40 -5.38
N PHE A 302 -11.54 -4.49 -4.69
CA PHE A 302 -12.74 -3.77 -5.07
C PHE A 302 -12.55 -2.26 -4.99
N GLY A 303 -11.84 -1.75 -3.98
CA GLY A 303 -11.60 -0.31 -3.82
C GLY A 303 -10.92 0.27 -5.04
N GLN A 304 -9.90 -0.42 -5.55
CA GLN A 304 -9.20 -0.07 -6.76
C GLN A 304 -10.04 -0.25 -8.03
N MET A 305 -10.77 -1.37 -8.12
CA MET A 305 -11.66 -1.64 -9.26
C MET A 305 -12.74 -0.56 -9.42
N ILE A 306 -13.33 -0.09 -8.32
CA ILE A 306 -14.36 0.97 -8.34
C ILE A 306 -13.81 2.24 -8.99
N GLN A 307 -12.61 2.64 -8.62
CA GLN A 307 -12.01 3.86 -9.15
C GLN A 307 -11.75 3.76 -10.64
N ILE A 308 -11.26 2.60 -11.07
CA ILE A 308 -11.00 2.31 -12.48
C ILE A 308 -12.30 2.31 -13.28
N ALA A 309 -13.36 1.68 -12.74
CA ALA A 309 -14.68 1.70 -13.38
C ALA A 309 -15.21 3.13 -13.56
N TRP A 310 -14.97 4.02 -12.59
CA TRP A 310 -15.32 5.43 -12.71
C TRP A 310 -14.41 6.21 -13.67
N ALA A 311 -13.13 5.84 -13.78
CA ALA A 311 -12.17 6.48 -14.68
C ALA A 311 -12.42 6.12 -16.16
N ASP A 312 -12.81 4.88 -16.44
CA ASP A 312 -13.04 4.35 -17.79
C ASP A 312 -14.47 4.60 -18.33
N ALA A 313 -15.36 5.15 -17.49
CA ALA A 313 -16.70 5.55 -17.91
C ALA A 313 -16.65 6.55 -19.12
N PRO A 314 -17.61 6.49 -20.07
CA PRO A 314 -17.61 7.31 -21.28
C PRO A 314 -17.50 8.81 -21.01
N ALA A 315 -17.16 9.55 -22.06
CA ALA A 315 -17.06 11.00 -22.07
C ALA A 315 -18.28 11.66 -21.39
N GLY A 316 -18.11 12.10 -20.15
CA GLY A 316 -19.19 12.60 -19.30
C GLY A 316 -19.08 12.24 -17.83
N PHE A 317 -18.29 11.24 -17.45
CA PHE A 317 -18.01 10.97 -16.04
C PHE A 317 -16.64 11.55 -15.64
N THR A 318 -16.68 12.53 -14.76
CA THR A 318 -15.48 13.10 -14.12
C THR A 318 -15.69 12.98 -12.63
N PRO A 319 -15.26 11.85 -12.02
CA PRO A 319 -15.39 11.67 -10.58
C PRO A 319 -14.61 12.78 -9.85
N PHE A 320 -15.13 13.24 -8.71
CA PHE A 320 -14.43 14.14 -7.79
C PHE A 320 -15.00 14.04 -6.37
N VAL A 321 -14.17 14.38 -5.38
CA VAL A 321 -14.63 14.62 -4.00
C VAL A 321 -14.82 16.12 -3.79
N LEU A 322 -16.02 16.54 -3.40
CA LEU A 322 -16.34 17.92 -3.04
C LEU A 322 -16.25 18.10 -1.52
N LYS A 323 -15.40 19.01 -1.05
CA LYS A 323 -15.42 19.50 0.35
C LYS A 323 -16.16 20.84 0.38
N THR A 324 -17.20 20.97 1.19
CA THR A 324 -18.01 22.22 1.24
C THR A 324 -17.45 23.26 2.21
N GLY A 325 -16.72 22.83 3.24
CA GLY A 325 -16.37 23.70 4.37
C GLY A 325 -17.54 23.99 5.32
N GLU A 326 -18.69 23.36 5.10
CA GLU A 326 -19.84 23.42 5.98
C GLU A 326 -19.84 22.24 6.97
N ALA A 327 -20.54 22.41 8.10
CA ALA A 327 -20.76 21.35 9.06
C ALA A 327 -21.65 20.25 8.46
N CYS A 328 -21.51 19.03 8.98
CA CYS A 328 -22.40 17.93 8.59
C CYS A 328 -23.86 18.26 8.89
N SER A 329 -24.74 17.91 7.95
CA SER A 329 -26.17 18.23 8.02
C SER A 329 -26.94 17.21 7.20
N ASP A 330 -28.13 16.82 7.67
CA ASP A 330 -29.07 15.98 6.91
C ASP A 330 -29.82 16.78 5.84
N THR A 331 -29.76 18.12 5.93
CA THR A 331 -30.33 19.03 4.93
C THR A 331 -29.23 19.55 4.02
N MET A 332 -29.47 19.48 2.71
CA MET A 332 -28.54 20.00 1.72
C MET A 332 -28.26 21.50 1.94
N PRO A 333 -26.97 21.89 1.91
CA PRO A 333 -26.58 23.29 1.89
C PRO A 333 -27.29 24.09 0.79
N LYS A 334 -27.88 25.24 1.15
CA LYS A 334 -28.51 26.14 0.16
C LYS A 334 -27.53 26.62 -0.91
N THR A 335 -26.24 26.67 -0.59
CA THR A 335 -25.14 26.98 -1.51
C THR A 335 -25.01 25.97 -2.66
N LEU A 336 -25.48 24.74 -2.45
CA LEU A 336 -25.44 23.64 -3.41
C LEU A 336 -26.75 23.42 -4.16
N ASP A 337 -27.84 24.10 -3.79
CA ASP A 337 -29.15 23.98 -4.46
C ASP A 337 -29.09 24.18 -5.99
N PRO A 338 -28.29 25.10 -6.55
CA PRO A 338 -28.18 25.22 -8.01
C PRO A 338 -27.53 23.99 -8.67
N TYR A 339 -26.70 23.24 -7.93
CA TYR A 339 -25.75 22.28 -8.47
C TYR A 339 -26.16 20.82 -8.26
N MET A 340 -26.92 20.50 -7.23
CA MET A 340 -27.38 19.15 -6.90
C MET A 340 -28.76 19.20 -6.21
N ASP A 341 -29.42 18.06 -6.10
CA ASP A 341 -30.68 17.90 -5.37
C ASP A 341 -30.49 17.23 -4.00
N GLN A 342 -31.55 17.26 -3.19
CA GLN A 342 -31.58 16.66 -1.86
C GLN A 342 -31.35 15.13 -1.91
N GLU A 343 -31.82 14.43 -2.94
CA GLU A 343 -31.58 12.99 -3.08
C GLU A 343 -30.08 12.70 -3.28
N THR A 344 -29.40 13.50 -4.11
CA THR A 344 -27.96 13.40 -4.32
C THR A 344 -27.20 13.70 -3.04
N HIS A 345 -27.63 14.70 -2.26
CA HIS A 345 -27.09 14.98 -0.93
C HIS A 345 -27.15 13.76 -0.01
N GLU A 346 -28.33 13.16 0.16
CA GLU A 346 -28.56 12.02 1.05
C GLU A 346 -27.74 10.79 0.64
N LYS A 347 -27.62 10.53 -0.67
CA LYS A 347 -26.97 9.33 -1.18
C LYS A 347 -25.44 9.44 -1.28
N THR A 348 -24.89 10.64 -1.45
CA THR A 348 -23.45 10.83 -1.75
C THR A 348 -22.71 11.59 -0.65
N GLY A 349 -23.43 12.13 0.33
CA GLY A 349 -22.88 12.96 1.38
C GLY A 349 -22.14 12.16 2.44
N VAL A 350 -20.88 12.49 2.67
CA VAL A 350 -20.05 11.88 3.73
C VAL A 350 -19.76 12.92 4.80
N CYS A 351 -20.04 12.58 6.05
CA CYS A 351 -19.67 13.40 7.20
C CYS A 351 -18.35 12.90 7.78
N TRP A 352 -17.27 13.68 7.65
CA TRP A 352 -15.97 13.29 8.20
C TRP A 352 -15.30 14.45 8.92
N LEU A 353 -14.85 14.22 10.16
CA LEU A 353 -14.25 15.24 11.04
C LEU A 353 -15.07 16.55 11.10
N GLY A 354 -16.39 16.43 11.17
CA GLY A 354 -17.32 17.56 11.24
C GLY A 354 -17.44 18.38 9.95
N ASN A 355 -16.84 17.93 8.85
CA ASN A 355 -16.94 18.57 7.53
C ASN A 355 -17.83 17.72 6.62
N GLN A 356 -18.68 18.39 5.84
CA GLN A 356 -19.48 17.73 4.81
C GLN A 356 -18.67 17.55 3.51
N PHE A 357 -18.64 16.32 3.03
CA PHE A 357 -18.06 15.92 1.75
C PHE A 357 -19.11 15.29 0.84
N TYR A 358 -18.81 15.20 -0.46
CA TYR A 358 -19.60 14.44 -1.43
C TYR A 358 -18.70 13.73 -2.43
N VAL A 359 -19.11 12.54 -2.86
CA VAL A 359 -18.47 11.79 -3.95
C VAL A 359 -19.38 11.88 -5.18
N LEU A 360 -18.94 12.64 -6.19
CA LEU A 360 -19.80 13.11 -7.27
C LEU A 360 -19.14 12.96 -8.64
N THR A 361 -19.95 13.11 -9.69
CA THR A 361 -19.50 13.37 -11.06
C THR A 361 -20.13 14.63 -11.60
N VAL A 362 -19.51 15.23 -12.62
CA VAL A 362 -20.13 16.30 -13.40
C VAL A 362 -20.96 15.68 -14.50
N GLY A 363 -22.28 15.88 -14.48
CA GLY A 363 -23.18 15.43 -15.53
C GLY A 363 -22.95 16.17 -16.84
N SER A 364 -22.84 15.44 -17.96
CA SER A 364 -22.76 16.01 -19.31
C SER A 364 -24.01 15.76 -20.16
N HIS A 365 -24.85 14.81 -19.75
CA HIS A 365 -26.09 14.44 -20.46
C HIS A 365 -27.26 15.24 -19.88
N ASN A 366 -28.05 15.89 -20.74
CA ASN A 366 -29.20 16.75 -20.37
C ASN A 366 -28.90 17.91 -19.40
N VAL A 367 -27.62 18.24 -19.19
CA VAL A 367 -27.19 19.41 -18.42
C VAL A 367 -27.03 20.60 -19.37
N HIS A 368 -27.98 21.52 -19.34
CA HIS A 368 -27.99 22.73 -20.16
C HIS A 368 -27.79 23.97 -19.29
N VAL A 369 -26.55 24.46 -19.29
CA VAL A 369 -26.13 25.62 -18.51
C VAL A 369 -26.19 26.90 -19.35
N LYS A 370 -26.84 27.95 -18.86
CA LYS A 370 -26.77 29.27 -19.51
C LYS A 370 -25.35 29.83 -19.39
N THR A 371 -24.65 29.95 -20.51
CA THR A 371 -23.35 30.62 -20.56
C THR A 371 -23.56 32.11 -20.26
N ASN A 372 -22.80 32.65 -19.30
CA ASN A 372 -22.71 34.09 -18.92
C ASN A 372 -23.73 34.63 -17.91
N THR A 373 -24.30 33.81 -17.01
CA THR A 373 -25.10 34.32 -15.87
C THR A 373 -24.48 33.89 -14.53
N PRO A 374 -24.25 34.82 -13.58
CA PRO A 374 -23.89 34.47 -12.20
C PRO A 374 -24.95 33.52 -11.61
N GLY A 375 -24.52 32.39 -11.03
CA GLY A 375 -25.41 31.41 -10.39
C GLY A 375 -25.88 30.23 -11.26
N LEU A 376 -25.42 30.12 -12.52
CA LEU A 376 -25.74 29.00 -13.43
C LEU A 376 -27.23 28.58 -13.42
N PRO A 377 -28.18 29.49 -13.72
CA PRO A 377 -29.59 29.12 -13.78
C PRO A 377 -29.80 28.04 -14.85
N LEU A 378 -30.22 26.87 -14.41
CA LEU A 378 -30.53 25.72 -15.26
C LEU A 378 -31.69 26.06 -16.19
N LEU A 379 -31.62 25.58 -17.43
CA LEU A 379 -32.76 25.65 -18.33
C LEU A 379 -33.91 24.78 -17.79
N PRO A 380 -35.18 25.12 -18.08
CA PRO A 380 -36.31 24.26 -17.74
C PRO A 380 -36.06 22.84 -18.28
N HIS A 381 -36.23 21.82 -17.44
CA HIS A 381 -35.97 20.40 -17.74
C HIS A 381 -34.48 19.99 -17.88
N SER A 382 -33.54 20.85 -17.49
CA SER A 382 -32.13 20.47 -17.38
C SER A 382 -31.86 19.71 -16.08
N ASP A 383 -31.05 18.66 -16.17
CA ASP A 383 -30.52 17.99 -14.99
C ASP A 383 -29.55 18.91 -14.23
N ARG A 384 -29.41 18.63 -12.92
CA ARG A 384 -28.41 19.27 -12.07
C ARG A 384 -26.99 18.87 -12.52
N PRO A 385 -26.02 19.80 -12.50
CA PRO A 385 -24.67 19.55 -13.01
C PRO A 385 -23.85 18.59 -12.16
N PHE A 386 -24.09 18.53 -10.85
CA PHE A 386 -23.47 17.53 -9.98
C PHE A 386 -24.42 16.34 -9.84
N GLN A 387 -23.94 15.19 -10.28
CA GLN A 387 -24.68 13.95 -10.35
C GLN A 387 -23.97 12.86 -9.55
N ARG A 388 -24.70 11.78 -9.28
CA ARG A 388 -24.21 10.59 -8.60
C ARG A 388 -23.26 9.81 -9.51
N LEU A 389 -22.20 9.27 -8.94
CA LEU A 389 -21.38 8.25 -9.60
C LEU A 389 -22.12 6.91 -9.60
N SER A 390 -21.96 6.10 -10.66
CA SER A 390 -22.56 4.76 -10.71
C SER A 390 -22.01 3.92 -9.57
N GLY A 391 -22.89 3.42 -8.70
CA GLY A 391 -22.51 2.71 -7.47
C GLY A 391 -21.81 3.57 -6.40
N GLY A 392 -21.59 4.86 -6.64
CA GLY A 392 -20.92 5.78 -5.70
C GLY A 392 -21.87 6.39 -4.68
N THR A 393 -22.71 5.56 -4.06
CA THR A 393 -23.74 5.99 -3.11
C THR A 393 -23.72 5.14 -1.85
N HIS A 394 -24.22 5.68 -0.74
CA HIS A 394 -24.28 4.99 0.56
C HIS A 394 -25.14 3.73 0.55
N ASP A 395 -26.15 3.61 -0.33
CA ASP A 395 -26.94 2.39 -0.44
C ASP A 395 -26.17 1.23 -1.09
N VAL A 396 -25.15 1.53 -1.90
CA VAL A 396 -24.31 0.53 -2.59
C VAL A 396 -23.00 0.30 -1.83
N LEU A 397 -22.36 1.37 -1.36
CA LEU A 397 -21.12 1.37 -0.58
C LEU A 397 -21.43 1.58 0.90
N ASN A 398 -22.14 0.61 1.50
CA ASN A 398 -22.55 0.58 2.91
C ASN A 398 -21.71 -0.39 3.78
N GLY A 399 -20.69 -1.04 3.21
CA GLY A 399 -19.89 -2.03 3.93
C GLY A 399 -20.46 -3.47 3.95
N THR A 400 -21.56 -3.76 3.25
CA THR A 400 -22.11 -5.14 3.18
C THR A 400 -21.60 -5.93 1.97
N HIS A 401 -21.29 -5.25 0.88
CA HIS A 401 -20.78 -5.83 -0.36
C HIS A 401 -19.40 -5.25 -0.71
N TRP A 402 -18.80 -5.72 -1.80
CA TRP A 402 -17.57 -5.13 -2.36
C TRP A 402 -16.38 -5.14 -1.40
N GLY A 403 -16.22 -6.21 -0.61
CA GLY A 403 -15.13 -6.29 0.37
C GLY A 403 -15.30 -5.31 1.53
N GLY A 404 -16.53 -4.94 1.87
CA GLY A 404 -16.83 -4.10 3.03
C GLY A 404 -16.53 -2.62 2.84
N ILE A 405 -16.37 -2.16 1.59
CA ILE A 405 -16.06 -0.75 1.29
C ILE A 405 -17.27 0.13 1.58
N THR A 406 -16.99 1.26 2.21
CA THR A 406 -17.95 2.35 2.43
C THR A 406 -17.62 3.58 1.58
N LEU A 407 -18.60 4.46 1.38
CA LEU A 407 -18.35 5.75 0.73
C LEU A 407 -17.37 6.61 1.55
N ASP A 408 -17.37 6.44 2.87
CA ASP A 408 -16.47 7.10 3.81
C ASP A 408 -15.01 6.74 3.54
N ASP A 409 -14.71 5.46 3.26
CA ASP A 409 -13.34 5.01 2.98
C ASP A 409 -12.72 5.76 1.79
N ILE A 410 -13.53 6.03 0.76
CA ILE A 410 -13.11 6.78 -0.42
C ILE A 410 -12.75 8.21 -0.04
N VAL A 411 -13.62 8.89 0.71
CA VAL A 411 -13.37 10.27 1.17
C VAL A 411 -12.15 10.34 2.08
N ILE A 412 -12.05 9.43 3.06
CA ILE A 412 -10.94 9.37 4.01
C ILE A 412 -9.63 9.19 3.26
N SER A 413 -9.57 8.23 2.34
CA SER A 413 -8.35 7.94 1.59
C SER A 413 -7.96 9.08 0.64
N SER A 414 -8.89 9.57 -0.18
CA SER A 414 -8.62 10.64 -1.15
C SER A 414 -8.24 11.94 -0.45
N TYR A 415 -8.98 12.34 0.57
CA TYR A 415 -8.73 13.61 1.25
C TYR A 415 -7.51 13.57 2.18
N SER A 416 -7.24 12.43 2.84
CA SER A 416 -5.98 12.27 3.58
C SER A 416 -4.77 12.35 2.63
N GLY A 417 -4.88 11.79 1.42
CA GLY A 417 -3.87 11.95 0.38
C GLY A 417 -3.67 13.42 0.01
N TYR A 418 -4.76 14.15 -0.26
CA TYR A 418 -4.72 15.59 -0.55
C TYR A 418 -4.00 16.39 0.54
N LEU A 419 -4.29 16.12 1.82
CA LEU A 419 -3.63 16.78 2.94
C LEU A 419 -2.13 16.44 2.99
N ASN A 420 -1.78 15.16 2.83
CA ASN A 420 -0.39 14.69 2.84
C ASN A 420 0.42 15.23 1.66
N ASN A 421 -0.23 15.62 0.57
CA ASN A 421 0.41 16.27 -0.58
C ASN A 421 0.45 17.80 -0.46
N GLY A 422 0.37 18.35 0.75
CA GLY A 422 0.42 19.79 0.97
C GLY A 422 -0.81 20.51 0.43
N ASN A 423 -2.00 19.91 0.57
CA ASN A 423 -3.27 20.41 0.04
C ASN A 423 -3.29 20.48 -1.51
N ARG A 424 -2.78 19.42 -2.16
CA ARG A 424 -2.76 19.30 -3.63
C ARG A 424 -3.23 17.92 -4.06
N ASN A 425 -3.91 17.84 -5.21
CA ASN A 425 -4.27 16.55 -5.81
C ASN A 425 -3.01 15.82 -6.30
N GLY A 426 -3.11 14.50 -6.48
CA GLY A 426 -2.01 13.67 -7.00
C GLY A 426 -1.00 13.25 -5.93
N TYR A 427 -1.48 12.85 -4.75
CA TYR A 427 -0.61 12.27 -3.73
C TYR A 427 0.01 10.98 -4.25
N ASN A 428 1.33 10.95 -4.38
CA ASN A 428 2.04 9.74 -4.73
C ASN A 428 2.24 8.90 -3.47
N ILE A 429 1.64 7.71 -3.45
CA ILE A 429 1.92 6.73 -2.39
C ILE A 429 3.38 6.32 -2.50
N THR A 430 4.18 6.74 -1.53
CA THR A 430 5.55 6.24 -1.43
C THR A 430 5.55 4.84 -0.83
N MET A 431 6.29 3.94 -1.48
CA MET A 431 6.60 2.59 -0.99
C MET A 431 7.95 2.57 -0.25
N ASP A 432 8.59 3.74 -0.11
CA ASP A 432 9.85 3.91 0.59
C ASP A 432 9.59 4.19 2.08
N ASP A 433 10.06 3.29 2.94
CA ASP A 433 10.00 3.39 4.40
C ASP A 433 11.27 4.00 5.00
N SER A 434 12.26 4.40 4.18
CA SER A 434 13.55 4.94 4.64
C SER A 434 13.43 6.20 5.50
N GLN A 435 12.33 6.94 5.34
CA GLN A 435 12.02 8.15 6.10
C GLN A 435 11.27 7.86 7.40
N GLY A 436 10.91 6.60 7.66
CA GLY A 436 10.31 6.14 8.91
C GLY A 436 9.21 7.08 9.42
N ALA A 437 7.97 6.96 8.94
CA ALA A 437 6.87 7.31 9.82
C ALA A 437 6.90 6.29 10.98
N VAL A 438 7.74 6.57 11.99
CA VAL A 438 8.41 5.63 12.92
C VAL A 438 7.45 4.71 13.70
N ASP A 439 6.14 4.92 13.60
CA ASP A 439 5.15 4.17 14.36
C ASP A 439 4.17 3.31 13.56
N GLN A 440 4.15 3.35 12.23
CA GLN A 440 3.14 2.63 11.44
C GLN A 440 3.76 1.59 10.50
N LEU A 441 3.15 0.39 10.46
CA LEU A 441 3.38 -0.56 9.37
C LEU A 441 2.93 0.11 8.07
N MET A 442 3.67 -0.11 6.98
CA MET A 442 3.23 0.33 5.65
C MET A 442 1.76 -0.08 5.43
N PHE A 443 0.91 0.76 4.84
CA PHE A 443 -0.50 0.42 4.56
C PHE A 443 -1.36 -0.07 5.74
N ALA A 444 -0.99 0.20 7.00
CA ALA A 444 -1.76 -0.25 8.17
C ALA A 444 -3.24 0.20 8.18
N ARG A 445 -3.58 1.24 7.40
CA ARG A 445 -4.93 1.79 7.26
C ARG A 445 -5.76 1.12 6.15
N GLY A 446 -5.24 0.07 5.50
CA GLY A 446 -5.93 -0.64 4.43
C GLY A 446 -6.36 0.31 3.30
N VAL A 447 -7.62 0.20 2.86
CA VAL A 447 -8.22 1.08 1.84
C VAL A 447 -8.27 2.55 2.23
N GLN A 448 -8.24 2.89 3.53
CA GLN A 448 -8.16 4.26 4.01
C GLN A 448 -6.74 4.85 3.96
N THR A 449 -5.76 4.08 3.47
CA THR A 449 -4.39 4.59 3.30
C THR A 449 -4.44 5.84 2.42
N PRO A 450 -3.79 6.95 2.82
CA PRO A 450 -3.79 8.19 2.04
C PRO A 450 -3.42 7.95 0.57
N GLY A 451 -4.28 8.40 -0.34
CA GLY A 451 -4.12 8.23 -1.79
C GLY A 451 -4.29 6.82 -2.33
N CYS A 452 -4.70 5.85 -1.52
CA CYS A 452 -5.16 4.55 -2.02
C CYS A 452 -6.36 4.74 -2.95
N ALA A 453 -7.32 5.58 -2.56
CA ALA A 453 -8.36 6.06 -3.43
C ALA A 453 -7.90 7.33 -4.17
N MET A 454 -7.46 7.23 -5.43
CA MET A 454 -7.17 8.40 -6.29
C MET A 454 -8.29 8.65 -7.29
N ILE A 455 -8.73 9.91 -7.37
CA ILE A 455 -9.70 10.35 -8.36
C ILE A 455 -8.97 11.29 -9.34
N LEU A 456 -8.63 10.74 -10.52
CA LEU A 456 -7.91 11.30 -11.70
C LEU A 456 -6.39 11.04 -11.80
N GLY A 457 -5.96 10.38 -12.89
CA GLY A 457 -4.57 10.10 -13.25
C GLY A 457 -4.06 10.90 -14.46
N GLY A 458 -2.75 10.89 -14.71
CA GLY A 458 -2.15 11.60 -15.85
C GLY A 458 -2.44 10.95 -17.20
N ARG A 459 -2.77 9.66 -17.21
CA ARG A 459 -3.32 8.96 -18.39
C ARG A 459 -4.61 9.62 -18.87
N GLU A 460 -5.50 10.00 -17.95
CA GLU A 460 -6.75 10.67 -18.25
C GLU A 460 -6.49 12.07 -18.82
N ILE A 461 -5.46 12.80 -18.36
CA ILE A 461 -5.10 14.13 -18.90
C ILE A 461 -4.66 14.04 -20.36
N VAL A 462 -3.84 13.03 -20.69
CA VAL A 462 -3.34 12.77 -22.06
C VAL A 462 -4.45 12.24 -22.97
N THR A 463 -5.19 11.22 -22.52
CA THR A 463 -6.25 10.56 -23.31
C THR A 463 -7.40 11.52 -23.63
N ARG A 464 -7.67 12.49 -22.74
CA ARG A 464 -8.71 13.52 -22.93
C ARG A 464 -8.22 14.73 -23.74
N GLN A 465 -7.00 14.70 -24.31
CA GLN A 465 -6.37 15.84 -25.02
C GLN A 465 -6.43 17.17 -24.26
N SER A 466 -6.39 17.11 -22.92
CA SER A 466 -6.46 18.29 -22.05
C SER A 466 -5.15 19.10 -22.08
N VAL A 467 -4.04 18.40 -22.33
CA VAL A 467 -2.74 18.96 -22.71
C VAL A 467 -2.43 18.48 -24.12
N ARG A 468 -2.13 19.40 -25.04
CA ARG A 468 -1.84 19.12 -26.45
C ARG A 468 -0.42 19.54 -26.79
N ASN A 469 0.07 19.09 -27.94
CA ASN A 469 1.47 19.24 -28.37
C ASN A 469 2.46 18.59 -27.41
N LEU A 470 2.01 17.54 -26.72
CA LEU A 470 2.92 16.56 -26.16
C LEU A 470 3.78 16.01 -27.29
N LEU A 471 5.03 15.69 -27.00
CA LEU A 471 5.97 15.18 -27.99
C LEU A 471 5.42 13.87 -28.59
N ASP A 472 4.88 13.95 -29.81
CA ASP A 472 4.33 12.84 -30.60
C ASP A 472 4.81 13.12 -32.04
N VAL A 473 5.31 12.20 -32.89
CA VAL A 473 4.73 10.94 -33.35
C VAL A 473 5.86 10.18 -34.07
N GLY A 474 6.32 9.02 -33.56
CA GLY A 474 7.31 8.19 -34.28
C GLY A 474 8.13 7.21 -33.42
N HIS A 475 8.24 7.47 -32.12
CA HIS A 475 8.93 6.58 -31.20
C HIS A 475 8.13 6.46 -29.89
N HIS A 476 7.54 5.28 -29.64
CA HIS A 476 6.71 4.95 -28.48
C HIS A 476 7.35 5.15 -27.08
N HIS A 477 8.58 5.69 -27.00
CA HIS A 477 9.33 5.89 -25.76
C HIS A 477 9.13 7.26 -25.09
N HIS A 478 8.72 8.32 -25.80
CA HIS A 478 8.68 9.67 -25.22
C HIS A 478 7.33 10.10 -24.62
N GLN A 479 6.19 9.58 -25.12
CA GLN A 479 4.88 9.78 -24.46
C GLN A 479 4.81 9.16 -23.06
N GLN A 480 5.52 8.04 -22.83
CA GLN A 480 5.62 7.42 -21.50
C GLN A 480 6.46 8.23 -20.51
N GLN A 481 7.28 9.19 -21.00
CA GLN A 481 8.10 10.04 -20.14
C GLN A 481 7.36 11.30 -19.67
N GLN A 482 6.48 11.88 -20.52
CA GLN A 482 5.67 13.04 -20.13
C GLN A 482 4.40 12.63 -19.35
N GLN A 483 3.85 11.45 -19.60
CA GLN A 483 2.68 10.95 -18.88
C GLN A 483 3.08 10.41 -17.51
N GLN A 484 2.67 11.09 -16.44
CA GLN A 484 2.88 10.63 -15.07
C GLN A 484 1.62 9.94 -14.54
N PRO A 485 1.72 9.09 -13.49
CA PRO A 485 0.55 8.45 -12.87
C PRO A 485 -0.54 9.44 -12.46
N CYS A 486 -0.19 10.69 -12.13
CA CYS A 486 -1.10 11.73 -11.64
C CYS A 486 -0.89 13.13 -12.28
N GLY A 487 -0.31 13.21 -13.48
CA GLY A 487 0.00 14.49 -14.12
C GLY A 487 0.61 14.35 -15.52
N VAL A 488 0.97 15.47 -16.13
CA VAL A 488 1.70 15.51 -17.40
C VAL A 488 2.85 16.49 -17.28
N ASP A 489 4.08 16.03 -17.53
CA ASP A 489 5.27 16.89 -17.53
C ASP A 489 5.29 17.76 -18.78
N LEU A 490 5.43 19.07 -18.57
CA LEU A 490 5.51 20.06 -19.64
C LEU A 490 6.97 20.35 -19.98
N THR A 491 7.23 20.67 -21.24
CA THR A 491 8.57 21.04 -21.72
C THR A 491 8.71 22.56 -21.77
N LEU A 492 9.86 23.05 -21.30
CA LEU A 492 10.17 24.47 -21.31
C LEU A 492 10.24 24.99 -22.75
N GLY A 493 9.47 26.02 -23.07
CA GLY A 493 9.52 26.71 -24.36
C GLY A 493 10.45 27.91 -24.32
N GLN A 494 10.17 28.87 -23.44
CA GLN A 494 11.00 30.06 -23.26
C GLN A 494 10.88 30.66 -21.87
N VAL A 495 11.91 31.40 -21.47
CA VAL A 495 11.92 32.22 -20.25
C VAL A 495 11.99 33.68 -20.65
N LEU A 496 11.10 34.49 -20.09
CA LEU A 496 10.95 35.91 -20.36
C LEU A 496 11.26 36.71 -19.09
N GLU A 497 12.15 37.68 -19.19
CA GLU A 497 12.42 38.66 -18.13
C GLU A 497 11.50 39.90 -18.31
N ARG A 498 11.14 40.56 -17.21
CA ARG A 498 10.34 41.79 -17.26
C ARG A 498 11.23 43.00 -17.45
N THR A 499 11.00 43.76 -18.53
CA THR A 499 11.77 44.97 -18.88
C THR A 499 11.07 46.27 -18.46
N SER A 500 9.84 46.17 -17.95
CA SER A 500 9.12 47.31 -17.37
C SER A 500 8.31 46.92 -16.15
N THR A 501 7.88 47.91 -15.38
CA THR A 501 6.85 47.74 -14.36
C THR A 501 5.49 47.45 -15.02
N ALA A 502 4.69 46.62 -14.37
CA ALA A 502 3.27 46.43 -14.71
C ALA A 502 2.42 47.40 -13.88
N THR A 503 1.28 47.83 -14.42
CA THR A 503 0.26 48.56 -13.66
C THR A 503 -0.91 47.62 -13.39
N ILE A 504 -1.23 47.43 -12.11
CA ILE A 504 -2.40 46.69 -11.66
C ILE A 504 -3.34 47.71 -11.03
N ASP A 505 -4.53 47.87 -11.59
CA ASP A 505 -5.62 48.62 -10.97
C ASP A 505 -6.78 47.68 -10.61
N PHE A 506 -7.45 47.98 -9.50
CA PHE A 506 -8.49 47.10 -8.94
C PHE A 506 -9.72 46.97 -9.85
N GLU A 507 -9.97 47.96 -10.69
CA GLU A 507 -11.10 47.98 -11.63
C GLU A 507 -10.71 47.46 -13.03
N ASN A 508 -9.45 47.03 -13.23
CA ASN A 508 -8.87 46.59 -14.50
C ASN A 508 -8.90 47.62 -15.66
N SER A 509 -9.31 48.86 -15.40
CA SER A 509 -9.46 49.94 -16.38
C SER A 509 -8.13 50.51 -16.90
N LYS A 510 -7.05 50.36 -16.13
CA LYS A 510 -5.70 50.87 -16.39
C LYS A 510 -4.65 49.77 -16.31
N ARG A 511 -5.08 48.50 -16.33
CA ARG A 511 -4.17 47.35 -16.27
C ARG A 511 -3.25 47.38 -17.48
N GLN A 512 -1.95 47.45 -17.23
CA GLN A 512 -0.91 47.34 -18.25
C GLN A 512 0.07 46.25 -17.86
N ALA A 513 0.23 45.26 -18.74
CA ALA A 513 1.22 44.22 -18.55
C ALA A 513 2.65 44.80 -18.61
N ALA A 514 3.56 44.21 -17.83
CA ALA A 514 4.98 44.50 -17.98
C ALA A 514 5.43 44.11 -19.38
N LYS A 515 6.28 44.93 -20.00
CA LYS A 515 7.03 44.53 -21.19
C LYS A 515 7.99 43.41 -20.82
N THR A 516 8.23 42.51 -21.76
CA THR A 516 9.11 41.35 -21.56
C THR A 516 10.15 41.23 -22.66
N SER A 517 11.31 40.64 -22.35
CA SER A 517 12.32 40.20 -23.31
C SER A 517 12.65 38.73 -23.07
N SER A 518 13.03 38.01 -24.14
CA SER A 518 13.40 36.59 -24.05
C SER A 518 14.84 36.43 -23.56
N LEU A 519 15.04 35.55 -22.59
CA LEU A 519 16.35 35.11 -22.16
C LEU A 519 16.82 33.98 -23.10
N PRO A 520 17.98 34.13 -23.78
CA PRO A 520 18.44 33.14 -24.72
C PRO A 520 19.00 31.90 -24.00
N PHE A 521 18.77 30.74 -24.59
CA PHE A 521 19.51 29.52 -24.25
C PHE A 521 20.96 29.63 -24.72
N ASP A 522 21.88 29.09 -23.95
CA ASP A 522 23.25 28.88 -24.38
C ASP A 522 23.29 27.70 -25.37
N ASN A 523 23.62 28.00 -26.63
CA ASN A 523 23.68 27.02 -27.71
C ASN A 523 24.72 25.91 -27.50
N THR A 524 25.65 26.10 -26.57
CA THR A 524 26.76 25.16 -26.28
C THR A 524 26.43 24.22 -25.13
N THR A 525 25.75 24.73 -24.10
CA THR A 525 25.40 23.96 -22.89
C THR A 525 23.95 23.48 -22.89
N HIS A 526 23.13 23.95 -23.84
CA HIS A 526 21.67 23.77 -23.88
C HIS A 526 20.97 24.18 -22.58
N ALA A 527 21.61 25.06 -21.80
CA ALA A 527 21.12 25.55 -20.52
C ALA A 527 20.77 27.04 -20.61
N ILE A 528 19.93 27.49 -19.70
CA ILE A 528 19.58 28.90 -19.54
C ILE A 528 19.94 29.35 -18.13
N LYS A 529 20.70 30.44 -18.03
CA LYS A 529 21.07 31.00 -16.72
C LYS A 529 20.01 32.02 -16.30
N ILE A 530 19.20 31.64 -15.32
CA ILE A 530 18.12 32.48 -14.81
C ILE A 530 18.65 33.29 -13.62
N PRO A 531 18.73 34.63 -13.70
CA PRO A 531 19.15 35.45 -12.56
C PRO A 531 18.07 35.45 -11.47
N PRO A 532 18.43 35.63 -10.19
CA PRO A 532 17.46 35.72 -9.10
C PRO A 532 16.40 36.80 -9.38
N GLY A 533 15.12 36.43 -9.36
CA GLY A 533 14.02 37.35 -9.66
C GLY A 533 12.75 36.64 -10.15
N ALA A 534 11.75 37.44 -10.54
CA ALA A 534 10.50 36.94 -11.09
C ALA A 534 10.57 36.92 -12.63
N HIS A 535 10.34 35.75 -13.22
CA HIS A 535 10.34 35.52 -14.66
C HIS A 535 8.97 35.02 -15.13
N VAL A 536 8.66 35.25 -16.40
CA VAL A 536 7.50 34.63 -17.06
C VAL A 536 8.03 33.44 -17.85
N VAL A 537 7.40 32.28 -17.70
CA VAL A 537 7.83 31.04 -18.35
C VAL A 537 6.70 30.55 -19.23
N ASP A 538 7.02 30.29 -20.50
CA ASP A 538 6.09 29.66 -21.44
C ASP A 538 6.54 28.22 -21.70
N PHE A 539 5.57 27.32 -21.84
CA PHE A 539 5.76 25.90 -22.16
C PHE A 539 5.41 25.63 -23.62
N ASN A 540 5.97 24.56 -24.21
CA ASN A 540 5.68 24.20 -25.61
C ASN A 540 4.27 23.62 -25.78
N GLU A 541 3.74 23.02 -24.72
CA GLU A 541 2.43 22.40 -24.72
C GLU A 541 1.31 23.44 -24.61
N LEU A 542 0.21 23.15 -25.30
CA LEU A 542 -1.00 23.94 -25.20
C LEU A 542 -1.93 23.29 -24.17
N VAL A 543 -2.18 24.02 -23.08
CA VAL A 543 -3.24 23.66 -22.13
C VAL A 543 -4.54 24.28 -22.64
N GLN A 544 -5.54 23.45 -22.92
CA GLN A 544 -6.89 23.96 -23.18
C GLN A 544 -7.64 24.06 -21.85
N PRO A 545 -7.84 25.25 -21.28
CA PRO A 545 -8.66 25.40 -20.10
C PRO A 545 -10.13 25.16 -20.47
N TRP A 546 -10.68 24.03 -20.00
CA TRP A 546 -12.12 23.97 -19.75
C TRP A 546 -12.42 24.70 -18.45
N ARG A 547 -13.70 24.94 -18.14
CA ARG A 547 -14.18 25.88 -17.10
C ARG A 547 -13.80 25.57 -15.63
N PHE A 548 -12.75 24.80 -15.36
CA PHE A 548 -12.19 24.56 -14.03
C PHE A 548 -10.66 24.62 -14.03
N GLY A 549 -10.09 25.12 -12.93
CA GLY A 549 -8.69 25.54 -12.84
C GLY A 549 -7.67 24.40 -12.94
N VAL A 550 -6.59 24.67 -13.67
CA VAL A 550 -5.38 23.85 -13.74
C VAL A 550 -4.33 24.46 -12.81
N GLY A 551 -3.75 23.67 -11.92
CA GLY A 551 -2.58 24.06 -11.12
C GLY A 551 -1.29 23.70 -11.85
N ILE A 552 -0.44 24.68 -12.12
CA ILE A 552 0.90 24.47 -12.71
C ILE A 552 1.93 24.59 -11.59
N SER A 553 2.79 23.58 -11.44
CA SER A 553 3.93 23.58 -10.51
C SER A 553 5.21 23.53 -11.32
N ALA A 554 6.08 24.55 -11.20
CA ALA A 554 7.38 24.58 -11.82
C ALA A 554 8.46 24.42 -10.73
N GLY A 555 9.22 23.32 -10.79
CA GLY A 555 10.46 23.15 -10.03
C GLY A 555 11.64 23.47 -10.94
N VAL A 556 12.48 24.43 -10.54
CA VAL A 556 13.79 24.65 -11.17
C VAL A 556 14.80 23.88 -10.31
N VAL A 557 15.47 22.88 -10.89
CA VAL A 557 16.59 22.19 -10.25
C VAL A 557 17.87 22.99 -10.48
#